data_AF-A0A7S2MNI2-F1
#
_entry.id   AF-A0A7S2MNI2-F1
#
_cell.length_a   1.000
_cell.length_b   1.000
_cell.length_c   1.000
_cell.angle_alpha   90.00
_cell.angle_beta   90.00
_cell.angle_gamma   90.00
#
_symmetry.space_group_name_H-M   'P 1'
#
loop_
_entity.id
_entity.type
_entity.pdbx_description
1 polymer ?
#
loop_
_entity_poly.entity_id
_entity_poly.type
_entity_poly.pdbx_seq_one_letter_code
_entity_poly.pdbx_strand_id
1 'polypeptide(L)'
;TFEQLLPTFWERVGKNATTLNRAGNDVGPQYRSGIYFHSPEQAQAAQKSAADLEAKLGEKVITEVEAAAPFWMAEDNHQQYLEKGGRNGQGQSAEKGCTDTIRCYG
;
A
#
# COMPACT_ATOMS: atom_id res chain seq x y z
N THR A 1 13.57 -6.88 -5.28
CA THR A 1 13.77 -7.40 -3.92
C THR A 1 12.73 -6.78 -3.00
N PHE A 2 12.64 -7.21 -1.74
CA PHE A 2 11.69 -6.61 -0.79
C PHE A 2 11.97 -5.12 -0.57
N GLU A 3 13.25 -4.74 -0.53
CA GLU A 3 13.72 -3.37 -0.37
C GLU A 3 13.31 -2.47 -1.54
N GLN A 4 13.16 -3.03 -2.75
CA GLN A 4 12.68 -2.27 -3.91
C GLN A 4 11.16 -2.02 -3.83
N LEU A 5 10.41 -2.82 -3.07
CA LEU A 5 8.96 -2.63 -2.89
C LEU A 5 8.65 -1.54 -1.86
N LEU A 6 9.52 -1.32 -0.87
CA LEU A 6 9.28 -0.35 0.20
C LEU A 6 9.16 1.11 -0.30
N PRO A 7 10.05 1.63 -1.18
CA PRO A 7 9.87 2.96 -1.76
C PRO A 7 8.54 3.10 -2.50
N THR A 8 8.17 2.11 -3.31
CA THR A 8 6.88 2.10 -4.01
C THR A 8 5.72 2.06 -3.03
N PHE A 9 5.80 1.26 -1.96
CA PHE A 9 4.79 1.24 -0.91
C PHE A 9 4.61 2.62 -0.27
N TRP A 10 5.69 3.28 0.13
CA TRP A 10 5.61 4.60 0.77
C TRP A 10 5.17 5.71 -0.19
N GLU A 11 5.50 5.64 -1.48
CA GLU A 11 4.97 6.56 -2.48
C GLU A 11 3.43 6.46 -2.59
N ARG A 12 2.89 5.23 -2.50
CA ARG A 12 1.47 4.95 -2.68
C ARG A 12 0.66 5.10 -1.40
N VAL A 13 1.18 4.62 -0.28
CA VAL A 13 0.48 4.49 1.01
C VAL A 13 0.97 5.51 2.03
N GLY A 14 2.17 6.08 1.86
CA GLY A 14 2.82 6.94 2.85
C GLY A 14 2.03 8.19 3.22
N LYS A 15 1.18 8.72 2.32
CA LYS A 15 0.26 9.82 2.64
C LYS A 15 -0.78 9.47 3.69
N ASN A 16 -1.05 8.18 3.91
CA ASN A 16 -1.97 7.65 4.91
C ASN A 16 -1.22 6.98 6.07
N ALA A 17 0.12 7.10 6.13
CA ALA A 17 0.94 6.44 7.15
C ALA A 17 0.73 6.99 8.56
N THR A 18 0.09 8.16 8.70
CA THR A 18 -0.21 8.81 9.98
C THR A 18 -1.72 8.84 10.28
N THR A 19 -2.58 8.31 9.39
CA THR A 19 -4.04 8.37 9.51
C THR A 19 -4.65 7.02 9.86
N LEU A 20 -5.25 6.92 11.05
CA LEU A 20 -5.77 5.65 11.55
C LEU A 20 -7.02 5.21 10.76
N ASN A 21 -6.99 3.96 10.27
CA ASN A 21 -8.14 3.29 9.65
C ASN A 21 -8.80 4.12 8.53
N ARG A 22 -7.97 4.73 7.67
CA ARG A 22 -8.41 5.58 6.55
C ARG A 22 -7.37 5.60 5.44
N ALA A 23 -7.85 5.61 4.20
CA ALA A 23 -7.06 5.89 3.01
C ALA A 23 -7.80 6.92 2.14
N GLY A 24 -7.31 8.16 2.11
CA GLY A 24 -8.04 9.25 1.44
C GLY A 24 -9.46 9.42 1.99
N ASN A 25 -10.47 9.25 1.13
CA ASN A 25 -11.88 9.36 1.49
C ASN A 25 -12.48 8.05 2.04
N ASP A 26 -11.76 6.94 1.95
CA ASP A 26 -12.23 5.63 2.39
C ASP A 26 -11.93 5.41 3.87
N VAL A 27 -12.97 5.17 4.68
CA VAL A 27 -12.88 5.13 6.16
C VAL A 27 -13.34 3.78 6.70
N GLY A 28 -12.52 3.18 7.55
CA GLY A 28 -12.78 1.88 8.16
C GLY A 28 -11.50 1.09 8.41
N PRO A 29 -11.51 0.13 9.33
CA PRO A 29 -10.34 -0.68 9.69
C PRO A 29 -9.75 -1.47 8.51
N GLN A 30 -10.55 -1.75 7.48
CA GLN A 30 -10.11 -2.37 6.23
C GLN A 30 -9.21 -1.48 5.36
N TYR A 31 -9.12 -0.18 5.65
CA TYR A 31 -8.30 0.80 4.91
C TYR A 31 -7.06 1.25 5.68
N ARG A 32 -6.68 0.53 6.75
CA ARG A 32 -5.45 0.82 7.49
C ARG A 32 -4.21 0.54 6.64
N SER A 33 -3.14 1.29 6.87
CA SER A 33 -1.84 1.00 6.27
C SER A 33 -1.16 -0.14 7.03
N GLY A 34 -0.60 -1.11 6.31
CA GLY A 34 0.10 -2.24 6.91
C GLY A 34 1.10 -2.91 5.97
N ILE A 35 2.17 -3.45 6.55
CA ILE A 35 3.18 -4.28 5.89
C ILE A 35 3.21 -5.63 6.61
N TYR A 36 2.84 -6.70 5.89
CA TYR A 36 2.79 -8.05 6.44
C TYR A 36 3.95 -8.90 5.91
N PHE A 37 4.88 -9.28 6.79
CA PHE A 37 6.14 -9.92 6.39
C PHE A 37 6.09 -11.45 6.45
N HIS A 38 6.86 -12.11 5.59
CA HIS A 38 7.02 -13.56 5.56
C HIS A 38 8.35 -14.07 6.15
N SER A 39 9.29 -13.17 6.45
CA SER A 39 10.58 -13.53 7.05
C SER A 39 11.10 -12.47 8.03
N PRO A 40 12.02 -12.84 8.94
CA PRO A 40 12.66 -11.88 9.84
C PRO A 40 13.41 -10.75 9.11
N GLU A 41 14.01 -11.05 7.95
CA GLU A 41 14.72 -10.07 7.13
C GLU A 41 13.75 -9.01 6.57
N GLN A 42 12.57 -9.44 6.11
CA GLN A 42 11.52 -8.53 5.68
C GLN A 42 11.00 -7.69 6.85
N ALA A 43 10.83 -8.28 8.05
CA ALA A 43 10.42 -7.55 9.24
C ALA A 43 11.41 -6.41 9.58
N GLN A 44 12.71 -6.72 9.60
CA GLN A 44 13.75 -5.73 9.88
C GLN A 44 13.79 -4.62 8.82
N ALA A 45 13.71 -4.97 7.53
CA ALA A 45 13.69 -4.00 6.45
C ALA A 45 12.45 -3.08 6.50
N ALA A 46 11.27 -3.66 6.78
CA ALA A 46 10.02 -2.91 6.91
C ALA A 46 10.08 -1.92 8.08
N GLN A 47 10.47 -2.39 9.27
CA GLN A 47 10.61 -1.57 10.47
C GLN A 47 11.61 -0.43 10.27
N LYS A 48 12.77 -0.71 9.67
CA LYS A 48 13.77 0.31 9.34
C LYS A 48 13.16 1.36 8.40
N SER A 49 12.47 0.94 7.34
CA SER A 49 11.88 1.88 6.38
C SER A 49 10.76 2.74 6.98
N ALA A 50 9.98 2.19 7.91
CA ALA A 50 8.95 2.94 8.65
C ALA A 50 9.58 4.00 9.56
N ALA A 51 10.66 3.65 10.27
CA ALA A 51 11.42 4.60 11.07
C ALA A 51 12.06 5.72 10.21
N ASP A 52 12.59 5.36 9.03
CA ASP A 52 13.14 6.33 8.08
C ASP A 52 12.04 7.30 7.57
N LEU A 53 10.80 6.82 7.39
CA LEU A 53 9.66 7.67 7.02
C LEU A 53 9.23 8.56 8.19
N GLU A 54 9.09 8.01 9.40
CA GLU A 54 8.75 8.76 10.62
C GLU A 54 9.72 9.93 10.84
N ALA A 55 11.02 9.69 10.69
CA ALA A 55 12.04 10.72 10.79
C ALA A 55 11.90 11.82 9.72
N LYS A 56 11.46 11.48 8.50
CA LYS A 56 11.23 12.45 7.41
C LYS A 56 9.97 13.27 7.61
N LEU A 57 8.92 12.65 8.14
CA LEU A 57 7.63 13.31 8.39
C LEU A 57 7.65 14.17 9.66
N GLY A 58 8.47 13.81 10.64
CA GLY A 58 8.41 14.42 11.98
C GLY A 58 7.11 14.04 12.73
N GLU A 59 6.40 13.03 12.24
CA GLU A 59 5.13 12.54 12.77
C GLU A 59 5.19 11.02 12.90
N LYS A 60 4.53 10.51 13.94
CA LYS A 60 4.49 9.08 14.22
C LYS A 60 3.86 8.32 13.06
N VAL A 61 4.59 7.36 12.50
CA VAL A 61 4.05 6.40 11.53
C VAL A 61 3.26 5.34 12.28
N ILE A 62 1.99 5.17 11.90
CA ILE A 62 1.07 4.20 12.50
C ILE A 62 0.81 2.98 11.60
N THR A 63 1.52 2.88 10.48
CA THR A 63 1.49 1.69 9.61
C THR A 63 1.91 0.47 10.40
N GLU A 64 1.06 -0.56 10.45
CA GLU A 64 1.39 -1.79 11.18
C GLU A 64 2.45 -2.61 10.44
N VAL A 65 3.35 -3.24 11.20
CA VAL A 65 4.38 -4.13 10.66
C VAL A 65 4.29 -5.46 11.42
N GLU A 66 3.61 -6.43 10.81
CA GLU A 66 3.23 -7.68 11.47
C GLU A 66 3.55 -8.91 10.61
N ALA A 67 3.57 -10.09 11.22
CA ALA A 67 3.74 -11.33 10.47
C ALA A 67 2.53 -11.58 9.56
N ALA A 68 2.78 -12.09 8.36
CA ALA A 68 1.73 -12.44 7.42
C ALA A 68 0.79 -13.51 8.00
N ALA A 69 -0.49 -13.18 8.05
CA ALA A 69 -1.58 -14.08 8.40
C ALA A 69 -2.11 -14.79 7.13
N PRO A 70 -3.08 -15.73 7.25
CA PRO A 70 -3.73 -16.30 6.07
C PRO A 70 -4.28 -15.21 5.16
N PHE A 71 -4.11 -15.40 3.85
CA PHE A 71 -4.59 -14.49 2.83
C PHE A 71 -5.83 -15.08 2.14
N TRP A 72 -6.96 -14.39 2.25
CA TRP A 72 -8.19 -14.74 1.55
C TRP A 72 -8.32 -13.89 0.30
N MET A 73 -8.30 -14.55 -0.87
CA MET A 73 -8.50 -13.89 -2.16
C MET A 73 -9.88 -13.22 -2.19
N ALA A 74 -9.90 -11.95 -2.58
CA ALA A 74 -11.15 -11.26 -2.92
C ALA A 74 -11.75 -11.80 -4.23
N GLU A 75 -13.02 -11.50 -4.47
CA GLU A 75 -13.77 -11.91 -5.65
C GLU A 75 -13.12 -11.41 -6.97
N ASP A 76 -13.38 -12.11 -8.08
CA ASP A 76 -12.76 -11.85 -9.38
C ASP A 76 -12.99 -10.43 -9.93
N ASN A 77 -14.09 -9.79 -9.51
CA ASN A 77 -14.41 -8.41 -9.91
C ASN A 77 -13.46 -7.37 -9.26
N HIS A 78 -12.81 -7.70 -8.15
CA HIS A 78 -11.81 -6.85 -7.49
C HIS A 78 -10.42 -6.99 -8.10
N GLN A 79 -10.14 -8.13 -8.73
CA GLN A 79 -8.83 -8.42 -9.32
C GLN A 79 -8.58 -7.54 -10.56
N GLN A 80 -7.44 -6.84 -10.61
CA GLN A 80 -7.05 -5.93 -11.69
C GLN A 80 -8.14 -4.90 -12.06
N TYR A 81 -8.92 -4.44 -11.06
CA TYR A 81 -10.09 -3.57 -11.28
C TYR A 81 -9.80 -2.31 -12.11
N LEU A 82 -8.70 -1.60 -11.82
CA LEU A 82 -8.33 -0.37 -12.52
C LEU A 82 -7.83 -0.62 -13.95
N GLU A 83 -7.14 -1.73 -14.19
CA GLU A 83 -6.71 -2.14 -15.53
C GLU A 83 -7.92 -2.51 -16.41
N LYS A 84 -8.91 -3.18 -15.81
CA LYS A 84 -10.18 -3.56 -16.46
C LYS A 84 -11.14 -2.39 -16.75
N GLY A 85 -10.80 -1.16 -16.36
CA GLY A 85 -11.60 0.04 -16.64
C GLY A 85 -12.09 0.81 -15.42
N GLY A 86 -11.95 0.25 -14.21
CA GLY A 86 -12.43 0.86 -12.99
C GLY A 86 -13.93 1.24 -13.05
N ARG A 87 -14.31 2.28 -12.33
CA ARG A 87 -15.69 2.79 -12.23
C ARG A 87 -16.16 3.46 -13.53
N ASN A 88 -15.23 4.02 -14.31
CA ASN A 88 -15.53 4.89 -15.44
C ASN A 88 -15.37 4.20 -16.81
N GLY A 89 -14.96 2.93 -16.84
CA GLY A 89 -14.71 2.17 -18.07
C GLY A 89 -13.41 2.55 -18.79
N GLN A 90 -12.53 3.35 -18.17
CA GLN A 90 -11.27 3.81 -18.75
C GLN A 90 -10.09 3.11 -18.04
N GLY A 91 -9.52 2.10 -18.71
CA GLY A 91 -8.42 1.30 -18.17
C GLY A 91 -7.19 2.14 -17.82
N GLN A 92 -6.52 1.77 -16.75
CA GLN A 92 -5.22 2.34 -16.35
C GLN A 92 -4.12 1.32 -16.66
N SER A 93 -3.04 1.76 -17.33
CA SER A 93 -1.97 0.84 -17.74
C SER A 93 -1.31 0.16 -16.54
N ALA A 94 -1.12 -1.15 -16.65
CA ALA A 94 -0.36 -1.98 -15.71
C ALA A 94 1.02 -2.37 -16.27
N GLU A 95 1.42 -1.76 -17.40
CA GLU A 95 2.72 -2.02 -18.01
C GLU A 95 3.87 -1.68 -17.05
N LYS A 96 4.92 -2.52 -17.08
CA LYS A 96 6.09 -2.30 -16.24
C LYS A 96 6.78 -0.99 -16.61
N GLY A 97 7.00 -0.14 -15.62
CA GLY A 97 7.62 1.18 -15.82
C GLY A 97 6.64 2.27 -16.24
N CYS A 98 5.33 2.00 -16.32
CA CYS A 98 4.33 3.05 -16.47
C CYS A 98 4.42 4.05 -15.29
N THR A 99 4.53 5.34 -15.61
CA THR A 99 4.60 6.44 -14.65
C THR A 99 3.32 7.28 -14.62
N ASP A 100 2.27 6.82 -15.30
CA ASP A 100 0.98 7.52 -15.31
C ASP A 100 0.43 7.61 -13.88
N THR A 101 -0.20 8.75 -13.56
CA THR A 101 -0.80 8.92 -12.24
C THR A 101 -2.00 7.97 -12.09
N ILE A 102 -1.87 7.01 -11.17
CA ILE A 102 -2.95 6.09 -10.85
C ILE A 102 -4.09 6.85 -10.14
N ARG A 103 -5.29 6.76 -10.70
CA ARG A 103 -6.56 7.29 -10.16
C ARG A 103 -7.23 6.25 -9.29
N CYS A 104 -7.75 6.66 -8.13
CA CYS A 104 -8.24 5.75 -7.08
C CYS A 104 -9.33 4.78 -7.55
N TYR A 105 -10.26 5.23 -8.39
CA TYR A 105 -11.45 4.46 -8.73
C TYR A 105 -11.63 4.20 -10.23
N GLY A 106 -10.78 4.74 -11.11
CA GLY A 106 -10.97 4.72 -12.56
C GLY A 106 -10.71 6.07 -13.20
#